data_AF-A0A847NN82-F1
#
_entry.id   AF-A0A847NN82-F1
#
_cell.length_a   1.000
_cell.length_b   1.000
_cell.length_c   1.000
_cell.angle_alpha   90.00
_cell.angle_beta   90.00
_cell.angle_gamma   90.00
#
_symmetry.space_group_name_H-M   'P 1'
#
loop_
_entity.id
_entity.type
_entity.pdbx_description
1 polymer ?
#
loop_
_entity_poly.entity_id
_entity_poly.type
_entity_poly.pdbx_seq_one_letter_code
_entity_poly.pdbx_strand_id
1 'polypeptide(L)'
;AGGNRENNNSNPIILLVLAVIAPLAASIIQMSISRSREYAADRGAAELTGHPEWLISALQKLDYYAQGSRLQNADPSSAHMFIVNPLSGVQSNFSSLFRTHPSTQDRIDALEELMR
;
A
#
# COMPACT_ATOMS: atom_id res chain seq x y z
N ALA A 1 3.86 21.78 49.47
CA ALA A 1 3.49 22.58 48.27
C ALA A 1 2.54 21.72 47.45
N GLY A 2 1.31 22.20 47.25
CA GLY A 2 0.18 21.41 46.74
C GLY A 2 0.29 21.12 45.24
N GLY A 3 0.04 19.87 44.88
CA GLY A 3 -0.15 19.45 43.50
C GLY A 3 -1.46 20.01 42.97
N ASN A 4 -1.36 20.91 42.00
CA ASN A 4 -2.47 21.37 41.20
C ASN A 4 -2.95 20.18 40.36
N ARG A 5 -3.97 19.47 40.84
CA ARG A 5 -4.76 18.58 40.00
C ARG A 5 -5.64 19.50 39.17
N GLU A 6 -5.16 19.83 37.98
CA GLU A 6 -5.99 20.47 36.96
C GLU A 6 -7.24 19.61 36.77
N ASN A 7 -8.36 20.22 37.10
CA ASN A 7 -9.69 19.66 36.99
C ASN A 7 -10.02 19.55 35.50
N ASN A 8 -9.49 18.51 34.85
CA ASN A 8 -9.82 18.19 33.47
C ASN A 8 -11.26 17.69 33.46
N ASN A 9 -12.20 18.61 33.24
CA ASN A 9 -13.59 18.28 32.93
C ASN A 9 -13.66 17.72 31.50
N SER A 10 -12.94 16.63 31.26
CA SER A 10 -12.94 15.92 29.99
C SER A 10 -14.27 15.20 29.87
N ASN A 11 -15.16 15.76 29.05
CA ASN A 11 -16.46 15.17 28.76
C ASN A 11 -16.24 13.75 28.19
N PRO A 12 -16.76 12.68 28.84
CA PRO A 12 -16.52 11.30 28.42
C PRO A 12 -17.02 11.02 27.00
N ILE A 13 -18.00 11.79 26.52
CA ILE A 13 -18.50 11.69 25.13
C ILE A 13 -17.42 12.18 24.15
N ILE A 14 -16.73 13.28 24.46
CA ILE A 14 -15.64 13.82 23.62
C ILE A 14 -14.49 12.81 23.56
N LEU A 15 -14.13 12.20 24.69
CA LEU A 15 -13.09 11.17 24.74
C LEU A 15 -13.46 9.94 23.90
N LEU A 16 -14.72 9.50 23.95
CA LEU A 16 -15.21 8.39 23.14
C LEU A 16 -15.15 8.70 21.63
N VAL A 17 -15.56 9.91 21.23
CA VAL A 17 -15.48 10.36 19.84
C VAL A 17 -14.03 10.39 19.36
N LEU A 18 -13.13 10.97 20.17
CA LEU A 18 -11.69 11.01 19.86
C LEU A 18 -11.07 9.62 19.76
N ALA A 19 -11.50 8.68 20.61
CA ALA A 19 -11.03 7.29 20.58
C ALA A 19 -11.36 6.57 19.26
N VAL A 20 -12.40 6.98 18.54
CA VAL A 20 -12.76 6.44 17.22
C VAL A 20 -12.10 7.23 16.09
N ILE A 21 -12.12 8.57 16.16
CA ILE A 21 -11.63 9.43 15.09
C ILE A 21 -10.09 9.41 14.99
N ALA A 22 -9.37 9.38 16.12
CA ALA A 22 -7.92 9.43 16.10
C ALA A 22 -7.27 8.23 15.38
N PRO A 23 -7.69 6.96 15.59
CA PRO A 23 -7.18 5.82 14.81
C PRO A 23 -7.48 5.91 13.31
N LEU A 24 -8.65 6.45 12.92
CA LEU A 24 -9.00 6.63 11.52
C LEU A 24 -8.11 7.68 10.85
N ALA A 25 -7.91 8.83 11.50
CA ALA A 25 -6.98 9.85 11.04
C ALA A 25 -5.54 9.32 10.94
N ALA A 26 -5.08 8.58 11.96
CA ALA A 26 -3.77 7.94 11.96
C ALA A 26 -3.62 6.94 10.80
N SER A 27 -4.64 6.14 10.52
CA SER A 27 -4.66 5.18 9.41
C SER A 27 -4.53 5.88 8.05
N ILE A 28 -5.23 6.99 7.84
CA ILE A 28 -5.13 7.79 6.61
C ILE A 28 -3.72 8.35 6.46
N ILE A 29 -3.17 8.96 7.51
CA ILE A 29 -1.80 9.50 7.50
C ILE A 29 -0.79 8.38 7.20
N GLN A 30 -0.91 7.25 7.87
CA GLN A 30 -0.04 6.09 7.66
C GLN A 30 -0.10 5.60 6.21
N MET A 31 -1.31 5.50 5.63
CA MET A 31 -1.48 5.12 4.23
C MET A 31 -0.85 6.14 3.28
N SER A 32 -1.02 7.44 3.52
CA SER A 32 -0.39 8.50 2.73
C SER A 32 1.14 8.45 2.79
N ILE A 33 1.72 8.21 3.98
CA ILE A 33 3.17 8.03 4.14
C ILE A 33 3.65 6.77 3.41
N SER A 34 2.91 5.66 3.50
CA SER A 34 3.21 4.41 2.79
C SER A 34 3.28 4.64 1.28
N ARG A 35 2.27 5.32 0.70
CA ARG A 35 2.25 5.65 -0.74
C ARG A 35 3.41 6.54 -1.15
N SER A 36 3.70 7.57 -0.36
CA SER A 36 4.82 8.49 -0.63
C SER A 36 6.17 7.76 -0.62
N ARG A 37 6.35 6.80 0.29
CA ARG A 37 7.54 5.94 0.34
C ARG A 37 7.64 5.02 -0.86
N GLU A 38 6.52 4.48 -1.35
CA GLU A 38 6.50 3.62 -2.54
C GLU A 38 6.99 4.39 -3.78
N TYR A 39 6.47 5.61 -4.01
CA TYR A 39 6.92 6.44 -5.13
C TYR A 39 8.39 6.85 -5.01
N ALA A 40 8.87 7.15 -3.79
CA ALA A 40 10.27 7.44 -3.56
C ALA A 40 11.17 6.22 -3.83
N ALA A 41 10.71 5.01 -3.48
CA ALA A 41 11.42 3.78 -3.78
C ALA A 41 11.46 3.50 -5.29
N ASP A 42 10.37 3.73 -6.02
CA ASP A 42 10.31 3.56 -7.48
C ASP A 42 11.25 4.51 -8.19
N ARG A 43 11.23 5.79 -7.80
CA ARG A 43 12.17 6.79 -8.33
C ARG A 43 13.61 6.39 -8.01
N GLY A 44 13.91 6.01 -6.77
CA GLY A 44 15.25 5.58 -6.39
C GLY A 44 15.73 4.33 -7.15
N ALA A 45 14.84 3.38 -7.42
CA ALA A 45 15.15 2.22 -8.25
C ALA A 45 15.44 2.61 -9.69
N ALA A 46 14.63 3.50 -10.27
CA ALA A 46 14.83 4.04 -11.61
C ALA A 46 16.15 4.84 -11.73
N GLU A 47 16.48 5.66 -10.74
CA GLU A 47 17.75 6.39 -10.67
C GLU A 47 18.95 5.44 -10.53
N LEU A 48 18.83 4.39 -9.72
CA LEU A 48 19.89 3.42 -9.49
C LEU A 48 20.16 2.54 -10.72
N THR A 49 19.11 2.13 -11.43
CA THR A 49 19.26 1.33 -12.65
C THR A 49 19.56 2.18 -13.88
N GLY A 50 19.19 3.47 -13.86
CA GLY A 50 19.18 4.32 -15.05
C GLY A 50 18.12 3.92 -16.08
N HIS A 51 17.22 3.00 -15.72
CA HIS A 51 16.27 2.34 -16.62
C HIS A 51 14.90 2.21 -15.95
N PRO A 52 14.07 3.27 -15.94
CA PRO A 52 12.71 3.23 -15.39
C PRO A 52 11.82 2.17 -16.07
N GLU A 53 12.04 1.91 -17.36
CA GLU A 53 11.28 0.97 -18.19
C GLU A 53 11.41 -0.49 -17.72
N TRP A 54 12.51 -0.86 -17.06
CA TRP A 54 12.67 -2.20 -16.50
C TRP A 54 11.73 -2.43 -15.32
N LEU A 55 11.58 -1.40 -14.48
CA LEU A 55 10.65 -1.46 -13.35
C LEU A 55 9.20 -1.45 -13.85
N ILE A 56 8.88 -0.64 -14.87
CA ILE A 56 7.55 -0.68 -15.52
C ILE A 56 7.24 -2.09 -16.03
N SER A 57 8.18 -2.72 -16.76
CA SER A 57 7.99 -4.09 -17.28
C SER A 57 7.78 -5.11 -16.15
N ALA A 58 8.51 -4.96 -15.03
CA ALA A 58 8.35 -5.83 -13.87
C ALA A 58 6.97 -5.66 -13.21
N LEU A 59 6.53 -4.41 -13.00
CA LEU A 59 5.22 -4.10 -12.43
C LEU A 59 4.07 -4.65 -13.28
N GLN A 60 4.14 -4.49 -14.61
CA GLN A 60 3.15 -5.04 -15.54
C GLN A 60 3.05 -6.56 -15.45
N LYS A 61 4.19 -7.27 -15.35
CA LYS A 61 4.19 -8.73 -15.20
C LYS A 61 3.56 -9.15 -13.88
N LEU A 62 3.91 -8.49 -12.77
CA LEU A 62 3.35 -8.80 -11.45
C LEU A 62 1.83 -8.58 -11.43
N ASP A 63 1.36 -7.46 -12.00
CA ASP A 63 -0.06 -7.14 -12.06
C ASP A 63 -0.84 -8.14 -12.92
N TYR A 64 -0.29 -8.53 -14.07
CA TYR A 64 -0.86 -9.57 -14.93
C TYR A 64 -1.09 -10.90 -14.19
N TYR A 65 -0.12 -11.35 -13.38
CA TYR A 65 -0.28 -12.56 -12.58
C TYR A 65 -1.20 -12.35 -11.37
N ALA A 66 -1.20 -11.16 -10.77
CA ALA A 66 -2.07 -10.84 -9.62
C ALA A 66 -3.55 -10.82 -10.00
N GLN A 67 -3.88 -10.46 -11.25
CA GLN A 67 -5.23 -10.47 -11.79
C GLN A 67 -5.79 -11.88 -12.09
N GLY A 68 -5.06 -12.95 -11.76
CA GLY A 68 -5.56 -14.32 -11.86
C GLY A 68 -5.08 -15.09 -13.09
N SER A 69 -4.09 -14.56 -13.81
CA SER A 69 -3.39 -15.32 -14.84
C SER A 69 -2.71 -16.54 -14.21
N ARG A 70 -3.15 -17.74 -14.61
CA ARG A 70 -2.66 -18.98 -14.03
C ARG A 70 -1.26 -19.30 -14.56
N LEU A 71 -0.32 -19.51 -13.65
CA LEU A 71 0.93 -20.16 -13.96
C LEU A 71 0.66 -21.64 -14.29
N GLN A 72 1.07 -22.08 -15.47
CA GLN A 72 0.97 -23.48 -15.84
C GLN A 72 1.85 -24.30 -14.89
N ASN A 73 1.29 -25.35 -14.29
CA ASN A 73 1.96 -26.24 -13.33
C ASN A 73 2.23 -25.66 -11.92
N ALA A 74 1.51 -24.62 -11.49
CA ALA A 74 1.58 -24.18 -10.10
C ALA A 74 0.93 -25.21 -9.14
N ASP A 75 1.75 -25.89 -8.34
CA ASP A 75 1.28 -26.75 -7.26
C ASP A 75 0.87 -25.90 -6.04
N PRO A 76 -0.36 -26.05 -5.49
CA PRO A 76 -0.76 -25.41 -4.23
C PRO A 76 0.25 -25.55 -3.09
N SER A 77 0.98 -26.67 -3.01
CA SER A 77 2.03 -26.88 -2.00
C SER A 77 3.16 -25.84 -2.10
N SER A 78 3.43 -25.36 -3.31
CA SER A 78 4.46 -24.37 -3.62
C SER A 78 3.95 -22.93 -3.63
N ALA A 79 2.65 -22.67 -3.41
CA ALA A 79 2.04 -21.35 -3.53
C ALA A 79 2.71 -20.27 -2.65
N HIS A 80 3.25 -20.65 -1.49
CA HIS A 80 3.96 -19.77 -0.56
C HIS A 80 5.36 -19.33 -1.04
N MET A 81 5.89 -19.98 -2.08
CA MET A 81 7.19 -19.63 -2.69
C MET A 81 7.06 -18.56 -3.78
N PHE A 82 5.83 -18.24 -4.21
CA PHE A 82 5.59 -17.25 -5.26
C PHE A 82 5.46 -15.85 -4.69
N ILE A 83 6.00 -14.87 -5.43
CA ILE A 83 5.86 -13.43 -5.13
C ILE A 83 4.40 -13.00 -5.21
N VAL A 84 3.65 -13.56 -6.16
CA VAL A 84 2.23 -13.33 -6.36
C VAL A 84 1.52 -14.67 -6.26
N ASN A 85 0.44 -14.74 -5.49
CA ASN A 85 -0.29 -15.99 -5.29
C ASN A 85 -0.82 -16.53 -6.63
N PRO A 86 -0.34 -17.70 -7.11
CA PRO A 86 -0.69 -18.23 -8.42
C PRO A 86 -2.15 -18.72 -8.52
N LEU A 87 -2.86 -18.75 -7.39
CA LEU A 87 -4.24 -19.22 -7.24
C LEU A 87 -5.22 -18.08 -6.90
N SER A 88 -4.77 -16.82 -6.83
CA SER A 88 -5.54 -15.69 -6.30
C SER A 88 -6.53 -15.05 -7.26
N GLY A 89 -6.95 -15.72 -8.33
CA GLY A 89 -7.89 -15.20 -9.35
C GLY A 89 -9.31 -14.85 -8.85
N VAL A 90 -9.50 -14.72 -7.53
CA VAL A 90 -10.74 -14.33 -6.86
C VAL A 90 -10.43 -13.13 -5.95
N GLN A 91 -10.20 -11.94 -6.52
CA GLN A 91 -10.17 -10.71 -5.72
C GLN A 91 -11.52 -10.02 -5.76
N SER A 92 -12.20 -10.05 -4.63
CA SER A 92 -13.46 -9.34 -4.36
C SER A 92 -13.27 -7.82 -4.52
N ASN A 93 -14.27 -7.13 -5.09
CA ASN A 93 -14.32 -5.66 -5.32
C ASN A 93 -14.05 -4.77 -4.07
N PHE A 94 -13.95 -5.36 -2.87
CA PHE A 94 -13.59 -4.69 -1.62
C PHE A 94 -12.07 -4.61 -1.35
N SER A 95 -11.23 -5.32 -2.10
CA SER A 95 -9.76 -5.32 -1.86
C SER A 95 -9.12 -3.95 -2.11
N SER A 96 -9.73 -3.11 -2.96
CA SER A 96 -9.26 -1.75 -3.26
C SER A 96 -9.27 -0.83 -2.04
N LEU A 97 -10.20 -1.05 -1.09
CA LEU A 97 -10.35 -0.25 0.13
C LEU A 97 -9.27 -0.55 1.19
N PHE A 98 -8.56 -1.68 1.05
CA PHE A 98 -7.48 -2.09 1.94
C PHE A 98 -6.10 -2.04 1.25
N ARG A 99 -5.98 -1.40 0.07
CA ARG A 99 -4.70 -1.22 -0.60
C ARG A 99 -3.81 -0.23 0.15
N THR A 100 -2.78 -0.76 0.81
CA THR A 100 -1.74 -0.01 1.53
C THR A 100 -0.70 0.63 0.60
N HIS A 101 -0.80 0.38 -0.71
CA HIS A 101 0.08 0.88 -1.76
C HIS A 101 -0.73 1.63 -2.85
N PRO A 102 -0.11 2.54 -3.60
CA PRO A 102 -0.72 3.13 -4.80
C PRO A 102 -1.00 2.03 -5.83
N SER A 103 -1.91 2.28 -6.78
CA SER A 103 -2.20 1.27 -7.80
C SER A 103 -0.98 1.03 -8.69
N THR A 104 -0.88 -0.17 -9.28
CA THR A 104 0.17 -0.49 -10.26
C THR A 104 0.22 0.56 -11.37
N GLN A 105 -0.95 1.01 -11.85
CA GLN A 105 -1.04 2.03 -12.89
C GLN A 105 -0.49 3.38 -12.43
N ASP A 106 -0.87 3.86 -11.24
CA ASP A 106 -0.35 5.15 -10.73
C ASP A 106 1.18 5.15 -10.61
N ARG A 107 1.78 3.98 -10.30
CA ARG A 107 3.24 3.82 -10.23
C ARG A 107 3.87 3.82 -11.62
N ILE A 108 3.26 3.15 -12.59
CA ILE A 108 3.70 3.15 -13.98
C ILE A 108 3.67 4.58 -14.52
N ASP A 109 2.58 5.32 -14.32
CA ASP A 109 2.43 6.69 -14.80
C ASP A 109 3.52 7.62 -14.21
N ALA A 110 3.84 7.47 -12.92
CA ALA A 110 4.90 8.22 -12.26
C ALA A 110 6.31 7.87 -12.80
N LEU A 111 6.55 6.60 -13.15
CA LEU A 111 7.81 6.17 -13.77
C LEU A 111 7.92 6.65 -15.23
N GLU A 112 6.82 6.67 -15.97
CA GLU A 112 6.75 7.23 -17.32
C GLU A 112 7.06 8.73 -17.35
N GLU A 113 6.65 9.46 -16.31
CA GLU A 113 6.97 10.89 -16.19
C GLU A 113 8.49 11.14 -16.02
N LEU A 114 9.24 10.21 -15.41
CA LEU A 114 10.71 10.31 -15.29
C LEU A 114 11.45 10.13 -16.62
N MET A 115 10.79 9.51 -17.62
CA MET A 115 11.36 9.25 -18.94
C MET A 115 11.11 10.38 -19.95
N ARG A 116 10.27 11.36 -19.61
CA ARG A 116 9.99 12.52 -20.47
C ARG A 116 11.02 13.63 -20.25
#